data_AF-A0A920RX73-F1
#
_entry.id   AF-A0A920RX73-F1
#
_cell.length_a   1.000
_cell.length_b   1.000
_cell.length_c   1.000
_cell.angle_alpha   90.00
_cell.angle_beta   90.00
_cell.angle_gamma   90.00
#
_symmetry.space_group_name_H-M   'P 1'
#
loop_
_entity.id
_entity.type
_entity.pdbx_description
1 polymer ?
#
loop_
_entity_poly.entity_id
_entity_poly.type
_entity_poly.pdbx_seq_one_letter_code
_entity_poly.pdbx_strand_id
1 'polypeptide(L)'
;MKSFTCYKLVATFLFLFLSYPASLFSSQNYTDTDVSTINGIIDAYYEVISGPKGFKYDAEKDQFLHAPKAMITKFSEVGEFQRHTLLDEQLPLLEPYLESFYEVEIHRVIEEYGDIAHVWSTFEMRKSPDSDTFYERH
;
A
#
# COMPACT_ATOMS: atom_id res chain seq x y z
N MET A 1 -42.55 -60.96 27.38
CA MET A 1 -41.10 -60.71 27.19
C MET A 1 -40.79 -59.32 27.75
N LYS A 2 -39.66 -59.19 28.45
CA LYS A 2 -39.35 -58.11 29.40
C LYS A 2 -39.24 -56.73 28.72
N SER A 3 -39.87 -55.74 29.36
CA SER A 3 -39.63 -54.29 29.23
C SER A 3 -38.17 -53.95 29.57
N PHE A 4 -37.58 -52.92 28.93
CA PHE A 4 -36.74 -51.91 29.60
C PHE A 4 -36.57 -50.64 28.74
N THR A 5 -37.08 -49.53 29.27
CA THR A 5 -36.83 -48.13 28.90
C THR A 5 -35.46 -47.70 29.45
N CYS A 6 -34.64 -46.96 28.68
CA CYS A 6 -33.35 -46.37 29.10
C CYS A 6 -32.87 -45.38 28.01
N TYR A 7 -32.48 -44.12 28.21
CA TYR A 7 -32.43 -43.18 29.32
C TYR A 7 -32.37 -41.76 28.69
N LYS A 8 -32.78 -40.75 29.46
CA LYS A 8 -32.49 -39.32 29.23
C LYS A 8 -30.97 -39.08 29.09
N LEU A 9 -30.57 -38.02 28.40
CA LEU A 9 -29.36 -37.16 28.53
C LEU A 9 -28.99 -36.68 27.10
N VAL A 10 -28.57 -35.47 26.78
CA VAL A 10 -28.29 -34.22 27.48
C VAL A 10 -28.17 -33.18 26.35
N ALA A 11 -28.62 -31.94 26.61
CA ALA A 11 -28.38 -30.82 25.73
C ALA A 11 -26.87 -30.62 25.51
N THR A 12 -26.42 -30.50 24.27
CA THR A 12 -25.14 -29.82 24.00
C THR A 12 -25.24 -29.06 22.68
N PHE A 13 -25.56 -27.78 22.86
CA PHE A 13 -25.47 -26.70 21.90
C PHE A 13 -23.98 -26.49 21.58
N LEU A 14 -23.43 -27.16 20.57
CA LEU A 14 -22.06 -26.90 20.12
C LEU A 14 -22.09 -25.77 19.10
N PHE A 15 -22.29 -24.54 19.61
CA PHE A 15 -21.89 -23.34 18.90
C PHE A 15 -20.35 -23.33 18.88
N LEU A 16 -19.77 -23.90 17.83
CA LEU A 16 -18.39 -23.60 17.43
C LEU A 16 -18.39 -22.17 16.87
N PHE A 17 -18.49 -21.18 17.76
CA PHE A 17 -17.90 -19.88 17.49
C PHE A 17 -16.39 -20.15 17.41
N LEU A 18 -15.89 -20.34 16.18
CA LEU A 18 -14.49 -20.10 15.91
C LEU A 18 -14.22 -18.67 16.39
N SER A 19 -13.59 -18.56 17.54
CA SER A 19 -12.86 -17.39 17.98
C SER A 19 -11.74 -17.18 16.97
N TYR A 20 -12.09 -16.56 15.83
CA TYR A 20 -11.10 -15.82 15.08
C TYR A 20 -10.51 -14.82 16.07
N PRO A 21 -9.20 -14.89 16.38
CA PRO A 21 -8.60 -13.80 17.12
C PRO A 21 -8.85 -12.54 16.27
N ALA A 22 -9.53 -11.55 16.85
CA ALA A 22 -9.69 -10.22 16.29
C ALA A 22 -8.35 -9.45 16.30
N SER A 23 -7.26 -10.16 16.02
CA SER A 23 -5.88 -9.74 16.21
C SER A 23 -5.11 -9.98 14.93
N LEU A 24 -5.63 -9.49 13.80
CA LEU A 24 -4.86 -9.25 12.59
C LEU A 24 -5.22 -7.89 11.97
N PHE A 25 -5.68 -6.93 12.77
CA PHE A 25 -5.44 -5.54 12.42
C PHE A 25 -4.05 -5.22 12.96
N SER A 26 -3.02 -5.39 12.12
CA SER A 26 -1.76 -4.71 12.41
C SER A 26 -2.06 -3.22 12.31
N SER A 27 -2.20 -2.55 13.44
CA SER A 27 -1.92 -1.12 13.48
C SER A 27 -0.45 -0.99 13.12
N GLN A 28 -0.15 -0.83 11.83
CA GLN A 28 1.20 -0.52 11.40
C GLN A 28 1.53 0.83 12.02
N ASN A 29 2.47 0.83 12.97
CA ASN A 29 3.08 2.05 13.45
C ASN A 29 4.01 2.52 12.33
N TYR A 30 3.49 3.31 11.39
CA TYR A 30 4.34 4.06 10.47
C TYR A 30 5.27 4.93 11.30
N THR A 31 6.53 4.99 10.92
CA THR A 31 7.51 5.70 11.73
C THR A 31 7.25 7.20 11.61
N ASP A 32 7.27 7.93 12.72
CA ASP A 32 7.19 9.40 12.67
C ASP A 32 8.28 10.01 11.77
N THR A 33 9.39 9.27 11.56
CA THR A 33 10.46 9.66 10.65
C THR A 33 10.01 9.77 9.19
N ASP A 34 9.12 8.90 8.72
CA ASP A 34 8.62 8.89 7.33
C ASP A 34 7.92 10.21 6.97
N VAL A 35 7.34 10.92 7.95
CA VAL A 35 6.60 12.18 7.70
C VAL A 35 7.21 13.41 8.38
N SER A 36 8.35 13.24 9.05
CA SER A 36 9.03 14.32 9.77
C SER A 36 9.73 15.34 8.87
N THR A 37 10.03 14.97 7.62
CA THR A 37 10.72 15.82 6.64
C THR A 37 10.17 15.57 5.24
N ILE A 38 10.32 16.54 4.34
CA ILE A 38 9.98 16.38 2.92
C ILE A 38 10.72 15.17 2.31
N ASN A 39 11.99 14.99 2.66
CA ASN A 39 12.76 13.85 2.14
C ASN A 39 12.19 12.51 2.62
N GLY A 40 11.86 12.40 3.91
CA GLY A 40 11.24 11.19 4.46
C GLY A 40 9.95 10.84 3.74
N ILE A 41 9.10 11.83 3.42
CA ILE A 41 7.81 11.59 2.76
C ILE A 41 8.02 10.97 1.37
N ILE A 42 8.95 11.53 0.60
CA ILE A 42 9.21 11.07 -0.77
C ILE A 42 9.91 9.71 -0.76
N ASP A 43 10.86 9.49 0.14
CA ASP A 43 11.54 8.20 0.29
C ASP A 43 10.53 7.11 0.68
N ALA A 44 9.66 7.40 1.65
CA ALA A 44 8.59 6.50 2.07
C ALA A 44 7.58 6.23 0.94
N TYR A 45 7.29 7.21 0.07
CA TYR A 45 6.45 7.00 -1.11
C TYR A 45 7.09 5.99 -2.07
N TYR A 46 8.37 6.17 -2.44
CA TYR A 46 9.08 5.25 -3.31
C TYR A 46 9.17 3.82 -2.76
N GLU A 47 9.31 3.67 -1.44
CA GLU A 47 9.28 2.37 -0.77
C GLU A 47 7.93 1.66 -0.89
N VAL A 48 6.81 2.39 -0.82
CA VAL A 48 5.47 1.79 -0.82
C VAL A 48 5.06 1.28 -2.20
N ILE A 49 5.51 1.96 -3.25
CA ILE A 49 5.19 1.60 -4.64
C ILE A 49 6.20 0.62 -5.25
N SER A 50 7.35 0.40 -4.62
CA SER A 50 8.45 -0.40 -5.17
C SER A 50 8.62 -1.74 -4.45
N GLY A 51 8.62 -2.84 -5.19
CA GLY A 51 8.89 -4.14 -4.61
C GLY A 51 9.11 -5.28 -5.60
N PRO A 52 9.60 -6.43 -5.10
CA PRO A 52 9.84 -7.61 -5.92
C PRO A 52 8.52 -8.25 -6.37
N LYS A 53 8.61 -9.21 -7.29
CA LYS A 53 7.48 -10.09 -7.60
C LYS A 53 6.85 -10.67 -6.33
N GLY A 54 5.52 -10.57 -6.21
CA GLY A 54 4.76 -10.99 -5.04
C GLY A 54 4.74 -9.98 -3.91
N PHE A 55 5.38 -8.81 -4.07
CA PHE A 55 5.25 -7.68 -3.15
C PHE A 55 3.78 -7.31 -2.99
N LYS A 56 3.40 -7.02 -1.75
CA LYS A 56 2.06 -6.60 -1.40
C LYS A 56 2.12 -5.10 -1.11
N TYR A 57 1.43 -4.36 -1.95
CA TYR A 57 1.27 -2.92 -1.78
C TYR A 57 0.64 -2.58 -0.44
N ASP A 58 1.22 -1.59 0.24
CA ASP A 58 0.77 -1.14 1.56
C ASP A 58 -0.13 0.11 1.41
N ALA A 59 -1.40 -0.14 1.13
CA ALA A 59 -2.38 0.93 0.90
C ALA A 59 -2.63 1.79 2.14
N GLU A 60 -2.44 1.24 3.35
CA GLU A 60 -2.57 1.98 4.59
C GLU A 60 -1.38 2.93 4.79
N LYS A 61 -0.14 2.50 4.45
CA LYS A 61 1.05 3.38 4.49
C LYS A 61 0.91 4.51 3.48
N ASP A 62 0.53 4.18 2.26
CA ASP A 62 0.30 5.18 1.21
C ASP A 62 -0.80 6.18 1.60
N GLN A 63 -1.88 5.71 2.21
CA GLN A 63 -2.95 6.56 2.74
C GLN A 63 -2.47 7.48 3.86
N PHE A 64 -1.50 7.05 4.67
CA PHE A 64 -0.88 7.87 5.72
C PHE A 64 0.03 8.97 5.16
N LEU A 65 0.71 8.72 4.04
CA LEU A 65 1.57 9.71 3.36
C LEU A 65 0.76 10.82 2.65
N HIS A 66 -0.53 10.56 2.36
CA HIS A 66 -1.37 11.45 1.58
C HIS A 66 -2.43 12.17 2.43
N ALA A 67 -2.70 13.43 2.09
CA ALA A 67 -3.83 14.16 2.66
C ALA A 67 -5.18 13.49 2.28
N PRO A 68 -6.24 13.57 3.13
CA PRO A 68 -7.53 12.89 2.91
C PRO A 68 -8.29 13.20 1.59
N LYS A 69 -7.79 14.13 0.77
CA LYS A 69 -8.36 14.53 -0.53
C LYS A 69 -7.27 14.77 -1.57
N ALA A 70 -6.13 14.10 -1.44
CA ALA A 70 -5.06 14.19 -2.43
C ALA A 70 -5.59 13.91 -3.84
N MET A 71 -5.18 14.75 -4.79
CA MET A 71 -5.55 14.62 -6.20
C MET A 71 -4.33 14.20 -6.99
N ILE A 72 -4.44 13.05 -7.64
CA ILE A 72 -3.38 12.51 -8.49
C ILE A 72 -3.71 12.88 -9.92
N THR A 73 -2.73 13.46 -10.61
CA THR A 73 -2.85 13.79 -12.03
C THR A 73 -1.75 13.05 -12.78
N LYS A 74 -2.13 12.26 -13.78
CA LYS A 74 -1.21 11.52 -14.65
C LYS A 74 -1.33 12.03 -16.08
N PHE A 75 -0.21 12.00 -16.81
CA PHE A 75 -0.18 12.23 -18.24
C PHE A 75 0.23 10.94 -18.95
N SER A 76 -0.42 10.64 -20.07
CA SER A 76 0.01 9.59 -20.98
C SER A 76 1.15 10.08 -21.87
N GLU A 77 1.84 9.16 -22.54
CA GLU A 77 2.91 9.49 -23.49
C GLU A 77 2.42 10.33 -24.68
N VAL A 78 1.12 10.28 -24.98
CA VAL A 78 0.48 11.07 -26.04
C VAL A 78 -0.10 12.41 -25.54
N GLY A 79 0.15 12.75 -24.26
CA GLY A 79 -0.22 14.04 -23.66
C GLY A 79 -1.65 14.15 -23.15
N GLU A 80 -2.39 13.05 -23.08
CA GLU A 80 -3.71 13.02 -22.44
C GLU A 80 -3.54 13.02 -20.92
N PHE A 81 -4.37 13.78 -20.20
CA PHE A 81 -4.32 13.80 -18.74
C PHE A 81 -5.50 13.05 -18.13
N GLN A 82 -5.23 12.38 -17.01
CA GLN A 82 -6.23 11.78 -16.13
C GLN A 82 -6.07 12.38 -14.74
N ARG A 83 -7.19 12.62 -14.05
CA ARG A 83 -7.22 12.98 -12.63
C ARG A 83 -8.14 12.05 -11.87
N HIS A 84 -7.69 11.58 -10.71
CA HIS A 84 -8.43 10.64 -9.88
C HIS A 84 -7.99 10.73 -8.42
N THR A 85 -8.72 10.03 -7.55
CA THR A 85 -8.45 9.99 -6.10
C THR A 85 -7.32 9.02 -5.78
N LEU A 86 -6.75 9.12 -4.57
CA LEU A 86 -5.80 8.11 -4.07
C LEU A 86 -6.40 6.71 -4.09
N LEU A 87 -7.66 6.55 -3.67
CA LEU A 87 -8.32 5.24 -3.67
C LEU A 87 -8.33 4.62 -5.07
N ASP A 88 -8.66 5.40 -6.09
CA ASP A 88 -8.66 4.92 -7.48
C ASP A 88 -7.25 4.54 -7.96
N GLU A 89 -6.21 5.23 -7.48
CA GLU A 89 -4.81 4.91 -7.77
C GLU A 89 -4.39 3.58 -7.11
N GLN A 90 -4.85 3.32 -5.89
CA GLN A 90 -4.47 2.15 -5.09
C GLN A 90 -5.14 0.86 -5.56
N LEU A 91 -6.41 0.93 -6.01
CA LEU A 91 -7.20 -0.24 -6.43
C LEU A 91 -6.44 -1.23 -7.35
N PRO A 92 -5.76 -0.81 -8.43
CA PRO A 92 -5.02 -1.74 -9.28
C PRO A 92 -3.78 -2.36 -8.62
N LEU A 93 -3.27 -1.77 -7.52
CA LEU A 93 -2.06 -2.20 -6.83
C LEU A 93 -2.33 -3.17 -5.66
N LEU A 94 -3.59 -3.37 -5.27
CA LEU A 94 -3.95 -4.21 -4.13
C LEU A 94 -3.63 -5.70 -4.33
N GLU A 95 -3.55 -6.14 -5.59
CA GLU A 95 -3.10 -7.50 -5.91
C GLU A 95 -1.57 -7.59 -5.86
N PRO A 96 -0.99 -8.72 -5.39
CA PRO A 96 0.45 -8.89 -5.35
C PRO A 96 1.09 -8.71 -6.73
N TYR A 97 2.26 -8.06 -6.76
CA TYR A 97 2.91 -7.72 -8.02
C TYR A 97 3.25 -8.97 -8.85
N LEU A 98 2.87 -8.96 -10.13
CA LEU A 98 3.11 -10.07 -11.04
C LEU A 98 4.59 -10.23 -11.41
N GLU A 99 5.31 -9.10 -11.41
CA GLU A 99 6.74 -8.99 -11.70
C GLU A 99 7.40 -8.04 -10.70
N SER A 100 8.73 -8.08 -10.60
CA SER A 100 9.47 -7.10 -9.79
C SER A 100 9.40 -5.73 -10.45
N PHE A 101 9.06 -4.71 -9.66
CA PHE A 101 8.86 -3.35 -10.11
C PHE A 101 9.38 -2.37 -9.07
N TYR A 102 10.32 -1.52 -9.47
CA TYR A 102 10.89 -0.48 -8.62
C TYR A 102 10.90 0.83 -9.38
N GLU A 103 10.35 1.90 -8.80
CA GLU A 103 10.69 3.25 -9.22
C GLU A 103 11.87 3.71 -8.36
N VAL A 104 12.99 4.00 -9.02
CA VAL A 104 14.22 4.45 -8.37
C VAL A 104 14.43 5.90 -8.74
N GLU A 105 14.30 6.78 -7.75
CA GLU A 105 14.59 8.19 -7.93
C GLU A 105 16.07 8.40 -8.28
N ILE A 106 16.32 9.24 -9.29
CA ILE A 106 17.66 9.59 -9.75
C ILE A 106 17.96 11.09 -9.58
N HIS A 107 16.92 11.91 -9.43
CA HIS A 107 17.08 13.34 -9.22
C HIS A 107 15.87 13.94 -8.50
N ARG A 108 16.13 14.90 -7.61
CA ARG A 108 15.09 15.62 -6.86
C ARG A 108 15.42 17.11 -6.82
N VAL A 109 14.40 17.94 -7.01
CA VAL A 109 14.43 19.38 -6.74
C VAL A 109 13.31 19.72 -5.77
N ILE A 110 13.65 20.41 -4.67
CA ILE A 110 12.70 20.85 -3.65
C ILE A 110 12.64 22.38 -3.70
N GLU A 111 11.44 22.92 -3.83
CA GLU A 111 11.17 24.35 -3.82
C GLU A 111 10.19 24.69 -2.69
N GLU A 112 10.66 25.38 -1.65
CA GLU A 112 9.87 25.70 -0.46
C GLU A 112 9.44 27.17 -0.42
N TYR A 113 8.17 27.40 -0.12
CA TYR A 113 7.53 28.72 -0.04
C TYR A 113 6.61 28.78 1.19
N GLY A 114 7.16 29.18 2.33
CA GLY A 114 6.44 29.18 3.60
C GLY A 114 6.03 27.76 3.98
N ASP A 115 4.73 27.52 4.13
CA ASP A 115 4.18 26.20 4.52
C ASP A 115 3.88 25.28 3.32
N ILE A 116 4.37 25.62 2.11
CA ILE A 116 4.15 24.84 0.89
C ILE A 116 5.51 24.45 0.30
N ALA A 117 5.63 23.20 -0.12
CA ALA A 117 6.76 22.72 -0.90
C ALA A 117 6.27 22.10 -2.21
N HIS A 118 6.98 22.38 -3.30
CA HIS A 118 6.91 21.57 -4.51
C HIS A 118 8.13 20.65 -4.55
N VAL A 119 7.89 19.37 -4.82
CA VAL A 119 8.96 18.40 -5.02
C VAL A 119 8.85 17.87 -6.45
N TRP A 120 9.91 18.08 -7.21
CA TRP A 120 10.08 17.54 -8.54
C TRP A 120 11.01 16.34 -8.43
N SER A 121 10.55 15.17 -8.88
CA SER A 121 11.34 13.95 -8.88
C SER A 121 11.41 13.35 -10.27
N THR A 122 12.62 12.99 -10.68
CA THR A 122 12.90 12.17 -11.86
C THR A 122 13.27 10.77 -11.40
N PHE A 123 12.66 9.76 -12.02
CA PHE A 123 12.87 8.37 -11.63
C PHE A 123 12.95 7.42 -12.82
N GLU A 124 13.49 6.24 -12.53
CA GLU A 124 13.65 5.15 -13.48
C GLU A 124 12.89 3.93 -13.00
N MET A 125 12.29 3.17 -13.92
CA MET A 125 11.69 1.88 -13.61
C MET A 125 12.73 0.77 -13.81
N ARG A 126 12.92 -0.04 -12.76
CA ARG A 126 13.93 -1.10 -12.68
C ARG A 126 13.34 -2.41 -12.14
N LYS A 127 14.00 -3.54 -12.42
CA LYS A 127 13.59 -4.87 -11.92
C LYS A 127 14.15 -5.18 -10.54
N SER A 128 15.17 -4.45 -10.12
CA SER A 128 15.68 -4.36 -8.76
C SER A 128 16.31 -2.97 -8.55
N PRO A 129 16.55 -2.51 -7.31
CA PRO A 129 17.14 -1.19 -7.06
C PRO A 129 18.43 -0.94 -7.86
N ASP A 130 19.25 -1.97 -8.01
CA ASP A 130 20.57 -1.90 -8.66
C ASP A 130 20.60 -2.44 -10.11
N SER A 131 19.45 -2.77 -10.71
CA SER A 131 19.45 -3.28 -12.10
C SER A 131 19.52 -2.14 -13.12
N ASP A 132 19.88 -2.50 -14.35
CA ASP A 132 19.68 -1.62 -15.50
C ASP A 132 18.22 -1.19 -15.63
N THR A 133 18.05 -0.01 -16.21
CA THR A 133 16.76 0.64 -16.41
C THR A 133 16.05 0.09 -17.64
N PHE A 134 14.74 -0.14 -17.51
CA PHE A 134 13.91 -0.53 -18.64
C PHE A 134 12.92 0.55 -19.08
N TYR A 135 12.75 1.62 -18.28
CA TYR A 135 11.97 2.81 -18.62
C TYR A 135 12.42 4.01 -17.78
N GLU A 136 12.46 5.19 -18.38
CA GLU A 136 12.83 6.45 -17.70
C GLU A 136 11.68 7.45 -17.81
N ARG A 137 11.34 8.14 -16.71
CA ARG A 137 10.39 9.25 -16.72
C ARG A 137 11.10 10.53 -16.26
N HIS A 138 11.14 11.52 -17.15
CA HIS A 138 11.69 12.85 -16.89
C HIS A 138 10.67 13.77 -16.23
#